data_AF-A0A0P1GSC2-F1
#
_entry.id   AF-A0A0P1GSC2-F1
#
_cell.length_a   1.000
_cell.length_b   1.000
_cell.length_c   1.000
_cell.angle_alpha   90.00
_cell.angle_beta   90.00
_cell.angle_gamma   90.00
#
_symmetry.space_group_name_H-M   'P 1'
#
loop_
_entity.id
_entity.type
_entity.pdbx_description
1 polymer ?
#
loop_
_entity_poly.entity_id
_entity_poly.type
_entity_poly.pdbx_seq_one_letter_code
_entity_poly.pdbx_strand_id
1 'polypeptide(L)'
;MRSLVTIGAIRNLLGPRNHPCRSMLGWVILACGLGSASDAIAETQVFDVEGYLAECTARVPSVPTHVPMDALCVSTSQRLCDIAYELRQTEACLLRVSAWLEGDLQTYADLTVPESINPPLMELPSPQELCITQRLPNVSQAVLCRYAEALADWNKRRVVFHIQRGLNPNEQWSLQ
;
A
#
# COMPACT_ATOMS: atom_id res chain seq x y z
N MET A 1 11.05 13.60 -42.81
CA MET A 1 11.03 12.22 -43.35
C MET A 1 9.89 11.47 -42.69
N ARG A 2 9.05 10.84 -43.50
CA ARG A 2 7.80 10.14 -43.14
C ARG A 2 8.09 8.66 -42.81
N SER A 3 7.29 8.09 -41.91
CA SER A 3 6.77 6.69 -41.85
C SER A 3 6.29 6.48 -40.40
N LEU A 4 5.02 6.40 -40.01
CA LEU A 4 3.87 5.63 -40.50
C LEU A 4 4.20 4.15 -40.72
N VAL A 5 3.92 3.33 -39.71
CA VAL A 5 3.55 1.93 -39.88
C VAL A 5 2.27 1.68 -39.08
N THR A 6 1.19 1.47 -39.82
CA THR A 6 -0.09 0.91 -39.40
C THR A 6 -0.15 -0.49 -40.02
N ILE A 7 -0.49 -1.52 -39.24
CA ILE A 7 -1.05 -2.85 -39.58
C ILE A 7 -1.26 -3.48 -38.19
N GLY A 8 -2.36 -4.10 -37.79
CA GLY A 8 -3.57 -4.56 -38.45
C GLY A 8 -4.27 -5.48 -37.43
N ALA A 9 -5.60 -5.49 -37.45
CA ALA A 9 -6.46 -6.17 -36.51
C ALA A 9 -6.33 -7.70 -36.53
N ILE A 10 -6.46 -8.35 -35.35
CA ILE A 10 -7.02 -9.70 -35.26
C ILE A 10 -8.14 -9.66 -34.21
N ARG A 11 -9.36 -9.57 -34.73
CA ARG A 11 -10.63 -9.90 -34.09
C ARG A 11 -10.81 -11.42 -34.24
N ASN A 12 -11.31 -12.08 -33.18
CA ASN A 12 -11.99 -13.40 -33.14
C ASN A 12 -11.38 -14.37 -32.13
N LEU A 13 -11.86 -14.31 -30.89
CA LEU A 13 -11.98 -15.48 -30.02
C LEU A 13 -13.37 -15.47 -29.41
N LEU A 14 -14.34 -16.06 -30.12
CA LEU A 14 -15.61 -16.51 -29.57
C LEU A 14 -15.70 -18.02 -29.78
N GLY A 15 -16.00 -18.74 -28.70
CA GLY A 15 -16.58 -20.06 -28.78
C GLY A 15 -16.46 -20.88 -27.50
N PRO A 16 -17.43 -20.81 -26.58
CA PRO A 16 -17.81 -21.98 -25.80
C PRO A 16 -18.74 -22.87 -26.66
N ARG A 17 -18.39 -24.15 -26.72
CA ARG A 17 -19.19 -25.23 -27.30
C ARG A 17 -20.54 -25.33 -26.59
N ASN A 18 -21.65 -25.27 -27.33
CA ASN A 18 -22.93 -25.82 -26.90
C ASN A 18 -23.59 -26.57 -28.07
N HIS A 19 -23.94 -27.81 -27.79
CA HIS A 19 -24.60 -28.74 -28.72
C HIS A 19 -26.04 -28.29 -29.05
N PRO A 20 -26.56 -28.62 -30.25
CA PRO A 20 -27.92 -28.28 -30.64
C PRO A 20 -28.93 -29.35 -30.21
N CYS A 21 -29.90 -29.00 -29.38
CA CYS A 21 -31.18 -29.70 -29.32
C CYS A 21 -32.19 -28.94 -30.18
N ARG A 22 -32.45 -29.54 -31.34
CA ARG A 22 -33.48 -29.24 -32.34
C ARG A 22 -34.81 -29.81 -31.84
N SER A 23 -35.85 -28.99 -31.65
CA SER A 23 -37.24 -29.30 -32.08
C SER A 23 -38.26 -28.22 -31.71
N MET A 24 -38.91 -27.70 -32.76
CA MET A 24 -40.34 -27.41 -32.91
C MET A 24 -41.13 -26.47 -31.99
N LEU A 25 -41.61 -25.40 -32.63
CA LEU A 25 -43.00 -24.91 -32.68
C LEU A 25 -43.83 -24.96 -31.40
N GLY A 26 -44.06 -23.79 -30.82
CA GLY A 26 -45.13 -23.54 -29.86
C GLY A 26 -45.11 -22.10 -29.40
N TRP A 27 -46.10 -21.31 -29.83
CA TRP A 27 -46.31 -19.94 -29.36
C TRP A 27 -46.56 -19.94 -27.85
N VAL A 28 -45.71 -19.26 -27.08
CA VAL A 28 -45.99 -18.86 -25.70
C VAL A 28 -45.53 -17.42 -25.54
N ILE A 29 -46.50 -16.52 -25.35
CA ILE A 29 -46.27 -15.15 -24.93
C ILE A 29 -45.74 -15.21 -23.49
N LEU A 30 -44.49 -14.82 -23.26
CA LEU A 30 -43.95 -14.59 -21.93
C LEU A 30 -43.52 -13.12 -21.82
N ALA A 31 -44.39 -12.31 -21.21
CA ALA A 31 -44.02 -11.01 -20.67
C ALA A 31 -43.14 -11.25 -19.45
N CYS A 32 -41.83 -10.98 -19.56
CA CYS A 32 -40.94 -10.85 -18.41
C CYS A 32 -39.89 -9.77 -18.68
N GLY A 33 -40.00 -8.68 -17.91
CA GLY A 33 -38.86 -7.90 -17.45
C GLY A 33 -38.32 -6.86 -18.42
N LEU A 34 -38.89 -5.65 -18.35
CA LEU A 34 -38.03 -4.46 -18.29
C LEU A 34 -37.19 -4.60 -17.01
N GLY A 35 -36.08 -5.33 -17.12
CA GLY A 35 -35.05 -5.39 -16.10
C GLY A 35 -34.25 -4.11 -16.19
N SER A 36 -34.53 -3.20 -15.27
CA SER A 36 -33.74 -2.03 -14.93
C SER A 36 -32.25 -2.34 -15.10
N ALA A 37 -31.57 -1.57 -15.94
CA ALA A 37 -30.11 -1.48 -15.85
C ALA A 37 -29.83 -0.99 -14.44
N SER A 38 -29.49 -1.93 -13.56
CA SER A 38 -29.23 -1.68 -12.16
C SER A 38 -28.14 -0.64 -12.08
N ASP A 39 -28.40 0.37 -11.25
CA ASP A 39 -27.41 1.31 -10.76
C ASP A 39 -26.10 0.57 -10.50
N ALA A 40 -25.09 0.87 -11.31
CA ALA A 40 -23.71 0.69 -10.87
C ALA A 40 -23.55 1.68 -9.72
N ILE A 41 -23.88 1.22 -8.52
CA ILE A 41 -23.53 1.88 -7.27
C ILE A 41 -22.05 2.20 -7.41
N ALA A 42 -21.73 3.48 -7.55
CA ALA A 42 -20.38 3.97 -7.46
C ALA A 42 -19.92 3.65 -6.03
N GLU A 43 -19.36 2.46 -5.85
CA GLU A 43 -18.67 2.06 -4.64
C GLU A 43 -17.58 3.11 -4.47
N THR A 44 -17.72 3.95 -3.44
CA THR A 44 -16.75 4.98 -3.11
C THR A 44 -15.42 4.26 -2.94
N GLN A 45 -14.53 4.36 -3.94
CA GLN A 45 -13.30 3.59 -3.97
C GLN A 45 -12.41 4.09 -2.82
N VAL A 46 -12.45 3.36 -1.71
CA VAL A 46 -11.62 3.64 -0.54
C VAL A 46 -10.17 3.35 -0.91
N PHE A 47 -9.24 4.20 -0.47
CA PHE A 47 -7.82 3.98 -0.67
C PHE A 47 -7.36 2.71 0.06
N ASP A 48 -6.70 1.82 -0.68
CA ASP A 48 -6.13 0.58 -0.14
C ASP A 48 -4.73 0.84 0.46
N VAL A 49 -4.73 1.15 1.75
CA VAL A 49 -3.51 1.40 2.54
C VAL A 49 -2.57 0.19 2.51
N GLU A 50 -3.10 -1.01 2.68
CA GLU A 50 -2.32 -2.24 2.85
C GLU A 50 -1.68 -2.66 1.52
N GLY A 51 -2.46 -2.65 0.44
CA GLY A 51 -1.97 -2.95 -0.91
C GLY A 51 -0.91 -1.94 -1.36
N TYR A 52 -1.12 -0.64 -1.11
CA TYR A 52 -0.12 0.38 -1.42
C TYR A 52 1.19 0.17 -0.65
N LEU A 53 1.12 -0.06 0.67
CA LEU A 53 2.31 -0.23 1.49
C LEU A 53 3.09 -1.48 1.11
N ALA A 54 2.40 -2.60 0.88
CA ALA A 54 3.01 -3.84 0.43
C ALA A 54 3.76 -3.66 -0.90
N GLU A 55 3.13 -3.03 -1.90
CA GLU A 55 3.74 -2.80 -3.21
C GLU A 55 4.88 -1.77 -3.17
N CYS A 56 4.70 -0.67 -2.43
CA CYS A 56 5.69 0.40 -2.36
C CYS A 56 6.98 -0.07 -1.67
N THR A 57 6.85 -0.69 -0.49
CA THR A 57 7.99 -1.13 0.32
C THR A 57 8.71 -2.34 -0.27
N ALA A 58 8.01 -3.19 -1.04
CA ALA A 58 8.65 -4.29 -1.79
C ALA A 58 9.54 -3.79 -2.94
N ARG A 59 9.28 -2.59 -3.46
CA ARG A 59 10.05 -1.98 -4.56
C ARG A 59 11.24 -1.16 -4.08
N VAL A 60 11.37 -0.93 -2.77
CA VAL A 60 12.52 -0.21 -2.21
C VAL A 60 13.78 -1.08 -2.34
N PRO A 61 14.77 -0.64 -3.13
CA PRO A 61 15.99 -1.41 -3.31
C PRO A 61 16.86 -1.34 -2.06
N SER A 62 17.68 -2.37 -1.81
CA SER A 62 18.70 -2.35 -0.75
C SER A 62 19.89 -1.47 -1.17
N VAL A 63 19.67 -0.16 -1.14
CA VAL A 63 20.65 0.89 -1.44
C VAL A 63 20.80 1.81 -0.22
N PRO A 64 21.86 2.63 -0.11
CA PRO A 64 22.05 3.57 1.00
C PRO A 64 20.83 4.45 1.32
N THR A 65 19.97 4.74 0.33
CA THR A 65 18.77 5.56 0.47
C THR A 65 17.49 4.76 0.76
N HIS A 66 17.57 3.49 1.15
CA HIS A 66 16.38 2.66 1.43
C HIS A 66 15.52 3.23 2.57
N VAL A 67 16.14 3.72 3.67
CA VAL A 67 15.43 4.29 4.84
C VAL A 67 14.51 5.44 4.45
N PRO A 68 14.99 6.50 3.75
CA PRO A 68 14.08 7.55 3.30
C PRO A 68 13.01 7.07 2.32
N MET A 69 13.31 6.07 1.49
CA MET A 69 12.34 5.55 0.54
C MET A 69 11.21 4.78 1.24
N ASP A 70 11.53 3.98 2.25
CA ASP A 70 10.56 3.32 3.13
C ASP A 70 9.70 4.35 3.88
N ALA A 71 10.30 5.38 4.46
CA ALA A 71 9.58 6.46 5.12
C ALA A 71 8.65 7.24 4.17
N LEU A 72 9.07 7.43 2.91
CA LEU A 72 8.23 8.01 1.86
C LEU A 72 7.03 7.12 1.53
N CYS A 73 7.20 5.80 1.47
CA CYS A 73 6.07 4.88 1.29
C CYS A 73 5.03 5.05 2.41
N VAL A 74 5.47 5.08 3.68
CA VAL A 74 4.56 5.20 4.83
C VAL A 74 3.83 6.55 4.84
N SER A 75 4.58 7.65 4.75
CA SER A 75 4.00 9.01 4.76
C SER A 75 3.07 9.26 3.55
N THR A 76 3.39 8.71 2.38
CA THR A 76 2.52 8.80 1.21
C THR A 76 1.25 7.99 1.39
N SER A 77 1.32 6.78 1.96
CA SER A 77 0.13 5.97 2.25
C SER A 77 -0.82 6.68 3.21
N GLN A 78 -0.28 7.25 4.30
CA GLN A 78 -1.06 8.06 5.23
C GLN A 78 -1.75 9.23 4.51
N ARG A 79 -0.99 9.99 3.71
CA ARG A 79 -1.53 11.16 2.99
C ARG A 79 -2.61 10.79 1.98
N LEU A 80 -2.42 9.70 1.24
CA LEU A 80 -3.41 9.23 0.27
C LEU A 80 -4.67 8.72 0.97
N CYS A 81 -4.54 8.04 2.11
CA CYS A 81 -5.67 7.66 2.94
C CYS A 81 -6.43 8.91 3.43
N ASP A 82 -5.72 9.89 3.98
CA ASP A 82 -6.31 11.12 4.48
C ASP A 82 -7.07 11.85 3.37
N ILE A 83 -6.48 11.96 2.18
CA ILE A 83 -7.12 12.59 1.00
C ILE A 83 -8.37 11.81 0.57
N ALA A 84 -8.33 10.47 0.58
CA ALA A 84 -9.47 9.63 0.21
C ALA A 84 -10.68 9.81 1.15
N TYR A 85 -10.43 10.22 2.40
CA TYR A 85 -11.46 10.56 3.37
C TYR A 85 -11.69 12.07 3.55
N GLU A 86 -11.23 12.90 2.61
CA GLU A 86 -11.33 14.37 2.68
C GLU A 86 -10.81 14.96 4.00
N LEU A 87 -9.76 14.36 4.57
CA LEU A 87 -9.15 14.73 5.86
C LEU A 87 -10.08 14.56 7.08
N ARG A 88 -11.21 13.85 6.94
CA ARG A 88 -12.19 13.66 8.03
C ARG A 88 -11.90 12.46 8.92
N GLN A 89 -11.06 11.54 8.46
CA GLN A 89 -10.79 10.27 9.14
C GLN A 89 -9.29 10.05 9.40
N THR A 90 -8.55 11.11 9.74
CA THR A 90 -7.10 11.02 10.01
C THR A 90 -6.76 9.99 11.08
N GLU A 91 -7.57 9.89 12.13
CA GLU A 91 -7.38 8.87 13.16
C GLU A 91 -7.51 7.44 12.61
N ALA A 92 -8.51 7.18 11.75
CA ALA A 92 -8.70 5.87 11.14
C ALA A 92 -7.56 5.53 10.16
N CYS A 93 -7.08 6.51 9.40
CA CYS A 93 -5.94 6.34 8.52
C CYS A 93 -4.66 5.99 9.29
N LEU A 94 -4.37 6.71 10.37
CA LEU A 94 -3.26 6.38 11.25
C LEU A 94 -3.40 4.98 11.84
N LEU A 95 -4.59 4.61 12.33
CA LEU A 95 -4.83 3.26 12.85
C LEU A 95 -4.56 2.17 11.81
N ARG A 96 -4.98 2.36 10.56
CA ARG A 96 -4.74 1.38 9.47
C ARG A 96 -3.26 1.28 9.12
N VAL A 97 -2.57 2.42 9.01
CA VAL A 97 -1.13 2.42 8.75
C VAL A 97 -0.37 1.76 9.91
N SER A 98 -0.68 2.10 11.16
CA SER A 98 -0.07 1.47 12.35
C SER A 98 -0.28 -0.04 12.37
N ALA A 99 -1.51 -0.50 12.09
CA ALA A 99 -1.81 -1.93 12.06
C ALA A 99 -1.01 -2.66 10.97
N TRP A 100 -0.84 -2.05 9.80
CA TRP A 100 0.01 -2.62 8.75
C TRP A 100 1.48 -2.68 9.17
N LEU A 101 2.03 -1.61 9.76
CA LEU A 101 3.41 -1.56 10.25
C LEU A 101 3.67 -2.66 11.28
N GLU A 102 2.79 -2.79 12.27
CA GLU A 102 2.83 -3.84 13.29
C GLU A 102 2.73 -5.24 12.70
N GLY A 103 1.89 -5.42 11.67
CA GLY A 103 1.75 -6.67 10.94
C GLY A 103 3.02 -7.04 10.15
N ASP A 104 3.60 -6.09 9.44
CA ASP A 104 4.80 -6.32 8.63
C ASP A 104 6.03 -6.64 9.49
N LEU A 105 6.07 -6.20 10.75
CA LEU A 105 7.11 -6.63 11.70
C LEU A 105 7.21 -8.16 11.83
N GLN A 106 6.10 -8.88 11.66
CA GLN A 106 6.07 -10.34 11.75
C GLN A 106 6.86 -11.00 10.61
N THR A 107 6.93 -10.35 9.44
CA THR A 107 7.77 -10.79 8.32
C THR A 107 9.25 -10.86 8.68
N TYR A 108 9.67 -10.10 9.70
CA TYR A 108 11.07 -9.95 10.12
C TYR A 108 11.31 -10.39 11.57
N ALA A 109 10.43 -11.22 12.14
CA ALA A 109 10.53 -11.69 13.52
C ALA A 109 11.86 -12.40 13.79
N ASP A 110 12.35 -13.16 12.80
CA ASP A 110 13.60 -13.93 12.88
C ASP A 110 14.87 -13.08 12.69
N LEU A 111 14.73 -11.80 12.29
CA LEU A 111 15.89 -10.93 12.14
C LEU A 111 16.41 -10.51 13.51
N THR A 112 17.65 -10.87 13.80
CA THR A 112 18.35 -10.35 14.98
C THR A 112 18.68 -8.89 14.74
N VAL A 113 18.03 -7.99 15.49
CA VAL A 113 18.34 -6.56 15.51
C VAL A 113 19.50 -6.37 16.49
N PRO A 114 20.73 -6.03 16.03
CA PRO A 114 21.81 -5.69 16.95
C PRO A 114 21.44 -4.41 17.69
N GLU A 115 21.57 -4.38 19.03
CA GLU A 115 21.34 -3.17 19.84
C GLU A 115 22.20 -1.97 19.39
N SER A 116 23.33 -2.23 18.71
CA SER A 116 24.22 -1.21 18.18
C SER A 116 23.74 -0.55 16.89
N ILE A 117 22.73 -1.11 16.22
CA ILE A 117 22.07 -0.42 15.10
C ILE A 117 21.09 0.56 15.73
N ASN A 118 21.61 1.71 16.11
CA ASN A 118 20.86 2.95 15.93
C ASN A 118 20.98 3.24 14.44
N PRO A 119 19.94 2.99 13.64
CA PRO A 119 19.96 3.55 12.30
C PRO A 119 20.26 5.05 12.44
N PRO A 120 20.90 5.70 11.46
CA PRO A 120 20.62 7.09 11.23
C PRO A 120 19.12 7.16 10.89
N LEU A 121 18.30 7.12 11.95
CA LEU A 121 16.90 7.48 11.96
C LEU A 121 16.96 8.92 11.53
N MET A 122 16.85 9.14 10.22
CA MET A 122 16.83 10.45 9.56
C MET A 122 16.06 11.42 10.44
N GLU A 123 16.75 12.19 11.29
CA GLU A 123 16.25 13.04 12.37
C GLU A 123 14.77 12.84 12.72
N LEU A 124 14.37 11.59 12.90
CA LEU A 124 12.97 11.25 13.14
C LEU A 124 12.86 11.50 14.63
N PRO A 125 12.00 12.44 15.06
CA PRO A 125 11.86 12.69 16.48
C PRO A 125 11.56 11.35 17.12
N SER A 126 12.16 11.11 18.29
CA SER A 126 11.95 9.87 19.01
C SER A 126 10.44 9.56 19.08
N PRO A 127 10.03 8.28 19.12
CA PRO A 127 8.61 7.94 19.23
C PRO A 127 7.90 8.74 20.33
N GLN A 128 8.62 8.95 21.43
CA GLN A 128 8.20 9.74 22.58
C GLN A 128 8.06 11.23 22.24
N GLU A 129 9.00 11.82 21.50
CA GLU A 129 8.89 13.21 21.02
C GLU A 129 7.74 13.37 20.03
N LEU A 130 7.58 12.49 19.03
CA LEU A 130 6.46 12.52 18.09
C LEU A 130 5.12 12.40 18.82
N CYS A 131 5.04 11.46 19.76
CA CYS A 131 3.90 11.30 20.66
C CYS A 131 3.63 12.61 21.40
N ILE A 132 4.55 13.13 22.21
CA ILE A 132 4.29 14.21 23.15
C ILE A 132 4.14 15.59 22.49
N THR A 133 4.92 15.86 21.44
CA THR A 133 5.03 17.21 20.85
C THR A 133 4.07 17.43 19.69
N GLN A 134 3.64 16.38 19.01
CA GLN A 134 2.75 16.50 17.86
C GLN A 134 1.29 16.49 18.32
N ARG A 135 0.54 17.48 17.85
CA ARG A 135 -0.93 17.46 17.95
C ARG A 135 -1.51 17.51 16.56
N LEU A 136 -2.25 16.46 16.20
CA LEU A 136 -3.10 16.47 15.03
C LEU A 136 -4.56 16.74 15.47
N PRO A 137 -5.28 17.63 14.78
CA PRO A 137 -6.68 17.85 15.07
C PRO A 137 -7.47 16.55 14.83
N ASN A 138 -8.40 16.24 15.73
CA ASN A 138 -9.27 15.06 15.63
C ASN A 138 -8.53 13.71 15.61
N VAL A 139 -7.32 13.65 16.18
CA VAL A 139 -6.61 12.40 16.44
C VAL A 139 -6.31 12.31 17.92
N SER A 140 -6.71 11.21 18.54
CA SER A 140 -6.39 10.94 19.93
C SER A 140 -4.89 10.76 20.15
N GLN A 141 -4.43 11.21 21.33
CA GLN A 141 -3.04 11.06 21.74
C GLN A 141 -2.57 9.59 21.68
N ALA A 142 -3.43 8.67 22.10
CA ALA A 142 -3.13 7.23 22.08
C ALA A 142 -2.84 6.71 20.67
N VAL A 143 -3.59 7.17 19.66
CA VAL A 143 -3.38 6.76 18.26
C VAL A 143 -2.08 7.35 17.71
N LEU A 144 -1.77 8.61 18.02
CA LEU A 144 -0.50 9.23 17.62
C LEU A 144 0.70 8.47 18.20
N CYS A 145 0.66 8.15 19.50
CA CYS A 145 1.76 7.44 20.15
C CYS A 145 1.91 6.02 19.60
N ARG A 146 0.81 5.30 19.40
CA ARG A 146 0.85 3.97 18.76
C ARG A 146 1.46 4.02 17.37
N TYR A 147 1.07 5.01 16.56
CA TYR A 147 1.65 5.21 15.23
C TYR A 147 3.16 5.49 15.29
N ALA A 148 3.59 6.37 16.19
CA ALA A 148 5.00 6.71 16.35
C ALA A 148 5.84 5.51 16.80
N GLU A 149 5.33 4.70 17.73
CA GLU A 149 5.96 3.45 18.19
C GLU A 149 6.06 2.42 17.06
N ALA A 150 4.94 2.13 16.39
CA ALA A 150 4.89 1.18 15.28
C ALA A 150 5.85 1.58 14.15
N LEU A 151 5.89 2.86 13.78
CA LEU A 151 6.79 3.38 12.75
C LEU A 151 8.26 3.22 13.14
N ALA A 152 8.62 3.51 14.37
CA ALA A 152 10.02 3.41 14.81
C ALA A 152 10.50 1.97 14.88
N ASP A 153 9.67 1.05 15.40
CA ASP A 153 10.02 -0.37 15.45
C ASP A 153 10.09 -0.96 14.04
N TRP A 154 9.16 -0.58 13.16
CA TRP A 154 9.18 -1.00 11.76
C TRP A 154 10.43 -0.51 11.04
N ASN A 155 10.77 0.78 11.16
CA ASN A 155 11.98 1.34 10.56
C ASN A 155 13.26 0.64 11.06
N LYS A 156 13.37 0.36 12.36
CA LYS A 156 14.53 -0.38 12.91
C LYS A 156 14.69 -1.75 12.25
N ARG A 157 13.60 -2.51 12.11
CA ARG A 157 13.65 -3.85 11.47
C ARG A 157 13.95 -3.76 9.97
N ARG A 158 13.39 -2.76 9.27
CA ARG A 158 13.64 -2.54 7.83
C ARG A 158 15.10 -2.21 7.55
N VAL A 159 15.73 -1.39 8.39
CA VAL A 159 17.18 -1.11 8.29
C VAL A 159 17.99 -2.39 8.38
N VAL A 160 17.71 -3.22 9.39
CA VAL A 160 18.39 -4.53 9.56
C VAL A 160 18.18 -5.43 8.36
N PHE A 161 16.95 -5.50 7.85
CA PHE A 161 16.61 -6.27 6.67
C PHE A 161 17.41 -5.83 5.44
N HIS A 162 17.51 -4.53 5.18
CA HIS A 162 18.25 -3.99 4.04
C HIS A 162 19.76 -4.17 4.18
N ILE A 163 20.30 -4.04 5.41
CA ILE A 163 21.69 -4.39 5.74
C ILE A 163 21.97 -5.86 5.41
N GLN A 164 21.16 -6.77 5.94
CA GLN A 164 21.36 -8.21 5.75
C GLN A 164 21.14 -8.66 4.30
N ARG A 165 20.31 -7.95 3.52
CA ARG A 165 20.08 -8.24 2.08
C ARG A 165 21.14 -7.67 1.13
N GLY A 166 22.17 -6.99 1.61
CA GLY A 166 23.31 -6.63 0.76
C GLY A 166 23.84 -5.20 0.92
N LEU A 167 23.42 -4.46 1.94
CA LEU A 167 24.13 -3.24 2.33
C LEU A 167 25.16 -3.57 3.39
N ASN A 168 26.44 -3.44 3.04
CA ASN A 168 27.50 -3.46 4.03
C ASN A 168 27.30 -2.24 4.96
N PRO A 169 27.01 -2.44 6.26
CA PRO A 169 26.70 -1.34 7.18
C PRO A 169 27.90 -0.40 7.39
N ASN A 170 29.08 -0.77 6.86
CA ASN A 170 30.32 -0.01 6.94
C ASN A 170 30.62 0.84 5.70
N GLU A 171 29.91 0.67 4.58
CA GLU A 171 30.18 1.44 3.35
C GLU A 171 29.55 2.84 3.36
N GLN A 172 28.69 3.14 4.34
CA GLN A 172 27.89 4.37 4.35
C GLN A 172 28.45 5.52 5.21
N TRP A 173 29.61 5.33 5.87
CA TRP A 173 30.16 6.33 6.81
C TRP A 173 31.39 7.10 6.31
N SER A 174 31.76 6.97 5.02
CA SER A 174 33.00 7.56 4.49
C SER A 174 32.81 8.81 3.61
N LEU A 175 31.63 9.43 3.58
CA LEU A 175 31.42 10.71 2.92
C LEU A 175 31.28 11.83 3.96
N GLN A 176 32.44 12.23 4.51
CA GLN A 176 32.67 13.59 5.01
C GLN A 176 33.29 14.43 3.90
#